data_AF-A0A1G2XCZ4-F1
#
_entry.id   AF-A0A1G2XCZ4-F1
#
_cell.length_a   1.000
_cell.length_b   1.000
_cell.length_c   1.000
_cell.angle_alpha   90.00
_cell.angle_beta   90.00
_cell.angle_gamma   90.00
#
_symmetry.space_group_name_H-M   'P 1'
#
loop_
_entity.id
_entity.type
_entity.pdbx_description
1 polymer ?
#
loop_
_entity_poly.entity_id
_entity_poly.type
_entity_poly.pdbx_seq_one_letter_code
_entity_poly.pdbx_strand_id
1 'polypeptide(L)'
;MTFDKKESSVCVKSIVSILIAIFILTAMSEIFAQDSNSIPQAIQDANAVEQKPQDVNSAPIKRKPVGKVQLVSFVLNTGQSVSGRVESEDAFEIKLSQIQGVAFVSAKYYKNEIDKKTIIYKNISELDYWRNTGDYFLQNAWDFQNDPDEFIQAIRCYQRAKILVVDALGENHKLVAELDAKIKQINADMQNWSQQAELRAKMRNLETLATLDAKLEKFQQQLEENSKALAELRAELKGISSSSSDYDNLREKVSSADILLRVLEQRMTKLEGDMDSLWRWNRNQPRYYYNTPRTKTDANSH
;
A
#
# COMPACT_ATOMS: atom_id res chain seq x y z
N MET A 1 5.21 38.81 -27.14
CA MET A 1 5.38 38.04 -25.88
C MET A 1 4.69 36.69 -26.04
N THR A 2 5.41 35.71 -26.58
CA THR A 2 4.94 34.33 -26.70
C THR A 2 5.46 33.57 -25.48
N PHE A 3 4.58 33.30 -24.51
CA PHE A 3 4.92 32.44 -23.39
C PHE A 3 5.21 31.03 -23.90
N ASP A 4 6.37 30.51 -23.51
CA ASP A 4 6.91 29.25 -23.99
C ASP A 4 6.05 28.09 -23.48
N LYS A 5 5.43 27.35 -24.41
CA LYS A 5 4.42 26.30 -24.13
C LYS A 5 4.96 25.13 -23.30
N LYS A 6 6.28 25.02 -23.13
CA LYS A 6 6.91 23.94 -22.36
C LYS A 6 6.86 24.15 -20.85
N GLU A 7 6.90 25.40 -20.37
CA GLU A 7 6.89 25.67 -18.92
C GLU A 7 5.50 25.50 -18.30
N SER A 8 4.42 25.72 -19.06
CA SER A 8 3.06 25.51 -18.55
C SER A 8 2.72 24.03 -18.34
N SER A 9 3.33 23.11 -19.11
CA SER A 9 3.04 21.68 -19.02
C SER A 9 3.53 21.04 -17.71
N VAL A 10 4.65 21.51 -17.17
CA VAL A 10 5.23 20.99 -15.93
C VAL A 10 4.40 21.44 -14.72
N CYS A 11 3.94 22.69 -14.72
CA CYS A 11 3.13 23.24 -13.64
C CYS A 11 1.77 22.53 -13.52
N VAL A 12 1.12 22.23 -14.64
CA VAL A 12 -0.18 21.52 -14.65
C VAL A 12 -0.07 20.09 -14.13
N LYS A 13 1.01 19.35 -14.47
CA LYS A 13 1.20 17.97 -13.98
C LYS A 13 1.43 17.89 -12.47
N SER A 14 2.10 18.90 -11.90
CA SER A 14 2.32 18.98 -10.45
C SER A 14 1.01 19.24 -9.69
N ILE A 15 0.20 20.20 -10.17
CA ILE A 15 -1.10 20.52 -9.57
C ILE A 15 -2.05 19.31 -9.62
N VAL A 16 -2.09 18.59 -10.74
CA VAL A 16 -2.94 17.38 -10.87
C VAL A 16 -2.52 16.28 -9.89
N SER A 17 -1.21 16.08 -9.68
CA SER A 17 -0.72 15.06 -8.73
C SER A 17 -1.07 15.40 -7.27
N ILE A 18 -1.00 16.69 -6.90
CA ILE A 18 -1.39 17.15 -5.56
C ILE A 18 -2.89 16.95 -5.33
N LEU A 19 -3.73 17.25 -6.32
CA LEU A 19 -5.18 17.06 -6.21
C LEU A 19 -5.57 15.59 -6.09
N ILE A 20 -4.89 14.69 -6.79
CA ILE A 20 -5.12 13.23 -6.66
C ILE A 20 -4.74 12.74 -5.25
N ALA A 21 -3.62 13.21 -4.70
CA ALA A 21 -3.21 12.84 -3.34
C ALA A 21 -4.22 13.31 -2.27
N ILE A 22 -4.73 14.54 -2.40
CA ILE A 22 -5.77 15.06 -1.49
C ILE A 22 -7.05 14.23 -1.59
N PHE A 23 -7.47 13.87 -2.81
CA PHE A 23 -8.68 13.07 -3.01
C PHE A 23 -8.58 11.67 -2.38
N ILE A 24 -7.43 11.00 -2.49
CA ILE A 24 -7.17 9.70 -1.87
C ILE A 24 -7.19 9.81 -0.34
N LEU A 25 -6.58 10.86 0.22
CA LEU A 25 -6.59 11.12 1.66
C LEU A 25 -8.00 11.36 2.22
N THR A 26 -8.84 12.12 1.51
CA THR A 26 -10.26 12.31 1.91
C THR A 26 -11.07 11.02 1.82
N ALA A 27 -10.90 10.23 0.76
CA ALA A 27 -11.64 8.98 0.59
C ALA A 27 -11.28 7.94 1.67
N MET A 28 -10.03 7.90 2.13
CA MET A 28 -9.64 6.98 3.21
C MET A 28 -10.20 7.38 4.58
N SER A 29 -10.46 8.67 4.82
CA SER A 29 -11.02 9.15 6.09
C SER A 29 -12.50 8.79 6.28
N GLU A 30 -13.30 8.74 5.20
CA GLU A 30 -14.72 8.35 5.28
C GLU A 30 -14.91 6.85 5.53
N ILE A 31 -14.04 6.01 4.98
CA ILE A 31 -14.09 4.55 5.18
C ILE A 31 -13.79 4.20 6.66
N PHE A 32 -12.89 4.94 7.31
CA PHE A 32 -12.55 4.71 8.72
C PHE A 32 -13.61 5.21 9.73
N ALA A 33 -14.51 6.10 9.32
CA ALA A 33 -15.53 6.65 10.23
C ALA A 33 -16.79 5.77 10.33
N GLN A 34 -16.99 4.82 9.42
CA GLN A 34 -18.22 4.02 9.35
C GLN A 34 -18.23 2.78 10.26
N ASP A 35 -17.09 2.28 10.72
CA ASP A 35 -17.01 1.01 11.47
C ASP A 35 -17.14 1.12 13.00
N SER A 36 -17.07 2.33 13.58
CA SER A 36 -17.03 2.46 15.05
C SER A 36 -18.39 2.48 15.75
N ASN A 37 -19.51 2.51 15.02
CA ASN A 37 -20.85 2.72 15.60
C ASN A 37 -21.76 1.48 15.64
N SER A 38 -21.34 0.32 15.15
CA SER A 38 -22.20 -0.88 15.03
C SER A 38 -22.15 -1.83 16.24
N ILE A 39 -21.24 -1.63 17.18
CA ILE A 39 -20.99 -2.56 18.31
C ILE A 39 -22.02 -2.48 19.47
N PRO A 40 -22.69 -1.34 19.78
CA PRO A 40 -23.54 -1.29 20.99
C PRO A 40 -24.90 -2.00 20.89
N GLN A 41 -25.44 -2.24 19.69
CA GLN A 41 -26.85 -2.63 19.53
C GLN A 41 -27.09 -4.14 19.69
N ALA A 42 -26.13 -4.99 19.28
CA ALA A 42 -26.24 -6.45 19.40
C ALA A 42 -26.23 -6.96 20.86
N ILE A 43 -25.73 -6.16 21.81
CA ILE A 43 -25.65 -6.53 23.24
C ILE A 43 -27.00 -6.30 23.95
N GLN A 44 -27.84 -5.38 23.46
CA GLN A 44 -29.13 -5.07 24.09
C GLN A 44 -30.20 -6.13 23.79
N ASP A 45 -30.20 -6.71 22.59
CA ASP A 45 -31.20 -7.70 22.17
C ASP A 45 -31.02 -9.07 22.83
N ALA A 46 -29.81 -9.40 23.31
CA ALA A 46 -29.52 -10.70 23.95
C ALA A 46 -30.07 -10.84 25.38
N ASN A 47 -30.46 -9.74 26.03
CA ASN A 47 -30.93 -9.74 27.42
C ASN A 47 -32.46 -9.67 27.56
N ALA A 48 -33.21 -9.54 26.47
CA ALA A 48 -34.67 -9.52 26.46
C ALA A 48 -35.27 -10.94 26.39
N VAL A 49 -34.98 -11.79 27.38
CA VAL A 49 -35.73 -13.03 27.59
C VAL A 49 -36.72 -12.79 28.73
N GLU A 50 -38.00 -12.72 28.38
CA GLU A 50 -39.14 -12.51 29.27
C GLU A 50 -39.12 -13.48 30.47
N GLN A 51 -38.83 -12.96 31.66
CA GLN A 51 -39.10 -13.66 32.91
C GLN A 51 -40.56 -13.44 33.29
N LYS A 52 -41.41 -14.44 33.04
CA LYS A 52 -42.78 -14.46 33.58
C LYS A 52 -42.73 -14.84 35.06
N PRO A 53 -43.38 -14.09 35.98
CA PRO A 53 -43.39 -14.43 37.40
C PRO A 53 -44.15 -15.74 37.64
N GLN A 54 -43.51 -16.69 38.33
CA GLN A 54 -44.11 -17.97 38.72
C GLN A 54 -44.81 -17.86 40.08
N ASP A 55 -46.08 -18.27 40.08
CA ASP A 55 -46.98 -18.31 41.21
C ASP A 55 -46.62 -19.47 42.16
N VAL A 56 -46.52 -19.17 43.46
CA VAL A 56 -45.94 -20.05 44.49
C VAL A 56 -47.00 -21.02 45.01
N ASN A 57 -47.37 -22.03 44.22
CA ASN A 57 -48.09 -23.21 44.68
C ASN A 57 -47.91 -24.34 43.65
N SER A 58 -46.93 -25.23 43.84
CA SER A 58 -46.60 -26.24 42.82
C SER A 58 -46.52 -27.65 43.39
N ALA A 59 -47.37 -28.52 42.83
CA ALA A 59 -47.24 -29.96 42.81
C ALA A 59 -45.81 -30.41 42.42
N PRO A 60 -45.39 -31.66 42.75
CA PRO A 60 -44.06 -32.17 42.43
C PRO A 60 -43.72 -31.98 40.94
N ILE A 61 -42.77 -31.08 40.68
CA ILE A 61 -42.34 -30.70 39.34
C ILE A 61 -41.68 -31.93 38.68
N LYS A 62 -42.31 -32.45 37.61
CA LYS A 62 -41.68 -33.45 36.75
C LYS A 62 -40.54 -32.78 35.98
N ARG A 63 -39.31 -32.98 36.44
CA ARG A 63 -38.10 -32.40 35.82
C ARG A 63 -37.76 -33.14 34.55
N LYS A 64 -37.40 -32.40 33.49
CA LYS A 64 -37.00 -33.00 32.21
C LYS A 64 -35.56 -33.53 32.34
N PRO A 65 -35.27 -34.77 31.92
CA PRO A 65 -33.90 -35.26 31.93
C PRO A 65 -33.05 -34.45 30.93
N VAL A 66 -31.80 -34.17 31.30
CA VAL A 66 -30.83 -33.52 30.40
C VAL A 66 -30.56 -34.43 29.20
N GLY A 67 -30.62 -33.85 28.00
CA GLY A 67 -30.36 -34.57 26.76
C GLY A 67 -28.93 -35.11 26.68
N LYS A 68 -28.72 -36.08 25.78
CA LYS A 68 -27.38 -36.52 25.38
C LYS A 68 -27.08 -35.99 23.99
N VAL A 69 -25.87 -35.50 23.80
CA VAL A 69 -25.35 -35.08 22.50
C VAL A 69 -24.35 -36.13 22.02
N GLN A 70 -24.56 -36.64 20.81
CA GLN A 70 -23.61 -37.52 20.15
C GLN A 70 -22.63 -36.67 19.34
N LEU A 71 -21.37 -36.73 19.71
CA LEU A 71 -20.27 -36.21 18.91
C LEU A 71 -19.72 -37.33 18.04
N VAL A 72 -19.28 -36.98 16.84
CA VAL A 72 -18.55 -37.89 15.97
C VAL A 72 -17.33 -37.19 15.41
N SER A 73 -16.24 -37.95 15.30
CA SER A 73 -15.04 -37.55 14.56
C SER A 73 -14.64 -38.66 13.60
N PHE A 74 -14.22 -38.30 12.40
CA PHE A 74 -13.73 -39.22 11.38
C PHE A 74 -12.80 -38.51 10.40
N VAL A 75 -12.09 -39.29 9.59
CA VAL A 75 -11.23 -38.80 8.52
C VAL A 75 -11.90 -39.12 7.18
N LEU A 76 -11.95 -38.13 6.29
CA LEU A 76 -12.41 -38.32 4.92
C LEU A 76 -11.37 -39.10 4.10
N ASN A 77 -11.79 -39.72 3.00
CA ASN A 77 -10.86 -40.38 2.06
C ASN A 77 -9.83 -39.42 1.46
N THR A 78 -10.09 -38.10 1.54
CA THR A 78 -9.16 -37.03 1.17
C THR A 78 -8.04 -36.80 2.20
N GLY A 79 -8.13 -37.42 3.39
CA GLY A 79 -7.23 -37.22 4.52
C GLY A 79 -7.65 -36.10 5.48
N GLN A 80 -8.72 -35.36 5.20
CA GLN A 80 -9.20 -34.29 6.07
C GLN A 80 -9.92 -34.86 7.31
N SER A 81 -9.49 -34.43 8.50
CA SER A 81 -10.19 -34.75 9.75
C SER A 81 -11.41 -33.86 9.94
N VAL A 82 -12.53 -34.47 10.30
CA VAL A 82 -13.82 -33.82 10.49
C VAL A 82 -14.38 -34.23 11.85
N SER A 83 -14.87 -33.26 12.63
CA SER A 83 -15.51 -33.52 13.91
C SER A 83 -16.67 -32.56 14.15
N GLY A 84 -17.75 -33.05 14.75
CA GLY A 84 -18.90 -32.21 15.07
C GLY A 84 -19.99 -32.94 15.85
N ARG A 85 -21.05 -32.22 16.14
CA ARG A 85 -22.28 -32.76 16.74
C ARG A 85 -23.12 -33.42 15.65
N VAL A 86 -23.60 -34.65 15.88
CA VAL A 86 -24.53 -35.31 14.97
C VAL A 86 -25.91 -34.65 15.07
N GLU A 87 -26.41 -34.13 13.95
CA GLU A 87 -27.78 -33.59 13.82
C GLU A 87 -28.73 -34.66 13.30
N SER A 88 -28.32 -35.40 12.27
CA SER A 88 -29.04 -36.55 11.73
C SER A 88 -28.07 -37.55 11.13
N GLU A 89 -28.42 -38.84 11.19
CA GLU A 89 -27.64 -39.92 10.58
C GLU A 89 -28.59 -40.88 9.85
N ASP A 90 -28.39 -41.01 8.55
CA ASP A 90 -29.13 -41.93 7.68
C ASP A 90 -28.24 -43.10 7.24
N ALA A 91 -28.80 -44.02 6.46
CA ALA A 91 -28.05 -45.14 5.89
C ALA A 91 -26.91 -44.68 4.95
N PHE A 92 -27.03 -43.50 4.33
CA PHE A 92 -26.11 -43.00 3.30
C PHE A 92 -25.33 -41.75 3.71
N GLU A 93 -25.88 -40.90 4.57
CA GLU A 93 -25.28 -39.62 4.94
C GLU A 93 -25.27 -39.39 6.46
N ILE A 94 -24.30 -38.58 6.91
CA ILE A 94 -24.21 -38.06 8.28
C ILE A 94 -24.22 -36.53 8.19
N LYS A 95 -25.15 -35.89 8.90
CA LYS A 95 -25.25 -34.44 8.99
C LYS A 95 -24.68 -33.97 10.33
N LEU A 96 -23.67 -33.11 10.26
CA LEU A 96 -22.94 -32.61 11.42
C LEU A 96 -23.12 -31.11 11.58
N SER A 97 -23.28 -30.68 12.84
CA SER A 97 -23.08 -29.30 13.26
C SER A 97 -21.61 -29.13 13.65
N GLN A 98 -20.88 -28.30 12.91
CA GLN A 98 -19.45 -28.05 13.12
C GLN A 98 -19.22 -26.60 13.50
N ILE A 99 -18.18 -26.34 14.28
CA ILE A 99 -17.73 -24.99 14.55
C ILE A 99 -16.75 -24.61 13.43
N GLN A 100 -17.13 -23.64 12.59
CA GLN A 100 -16.26 -23.08 11.56
C GLN A 100 -16.16 -21.57 11.80
N GLY A 101 -15.00 -21.13 12.32
CA GLY A 101 -14.86 -19.77 12.86
C GLY A 101 -15.87 -19.53 13.98
N VAL A 102 -16.65 -18.45 13.84
CA VAL A 102 -17.62 -17.96 14.84
C VAL A 102 -19.02 -18.58 14.72
N ALA A 103 -19.23 -19.49 13.78
CA ALA A 103 -20.56 -20.01 13.46
C ALA A 103 -20.65 -21.53 13.53
N PHE A 104 -21.83 -22.01 13.89
CA PHE A 104 -22.20 -23.40 13.71
C PHE A 104 -22.64 -23.62 12.26
N VAL A 105 -21.84 -24.36 11.50
CA VAL A 105 -22.12 -24.72 10.12
C VAL A 105 -22.63 -26.15 10.08
N SER A 106 -23.79 -26.33 9.49
CA SER A 106 -24.37 -27.64 9.26
C SER A 106 -23.85 -28.21 7.94
N ALA A 107 -23.06 -29.28 8.02
CA ALA A 107 -22.41 -29.93 6.88
C ALA A 107 -22.86 -31.38 6.75
N LYS A 108 -23.00 -31.84 5.50
CA LYS A 108 -23.39 -33.21 5.16
C LYS A 108 -22.20 -33.99 4.61
N TYR A 109 -22.06 -35.23 5.03
CA TYR A 109 -21.00 -36.14 4.58
C TYR A 109 -21.59 -37.48 4.18
N TYR A 110 -21.21 -37.99 3.00
CA TYR A 110 -21.66 -39.30 2.55
C TYR A 110 -20.76 -40.40 3.13
N LYS A 111 -21.36 -41.51 3.57
CA LYS A 111 -20.64 -42.62 4.23
C LYS A 111 -19.66 -43.37 3.32
N ASN A 112 -19.71 -43.14 2.01
CA ASN A 112 -18.71 -43.63 1.04
C ASN A 112 -17.46 -42.74 0.97
N GLU A 113 -17.54 -41.47 1.39
CA GLU A 113 -16.42 -40.52 1.43
C GLU A 113 -15.65 -40.57 2.76
N ILE A 114 -16.18 -41.27 3.76
CA ILE A 114 -15.62 -41.38 5.11
C ILE A 114 -14.81 -42.67 5.21
N ASP A 115 -13.60 -42.60 5.77
CA ASP A 115 -12.88 -43.80 6.20
C ASP A 115 -13.58 -44.38 7.44
N LYS A 116 -14.37 -45.43 7.21
CA LYS A 116 -15.18 -46.11 8.23
C LYS A 116 -14.36 -46.58 9.44
N LYS A 117 -13.06 -46.85 9.29
CA LYS A 117 -12.18 -47.29 10.39
C LYS A 117 -11.87 -46.17 11.38
N THR A 118 -12.05 -44.92 10.97
CA THR A 118 -11.71 -43.73 11.76
C THR A 118 -12.89 -43.12 12.49
N ILE A 119 -14.10 -43.67 12.31
CA ILE A 119 -15.32 -43.14 12.92
C ILE A 119 -15.30 -43.43 14.42
N ILE A 120 -15.24 -42.37 15.22
CA ILE A 120 -15.30 -42.43 16.68
C ILE A 120 -16.53 -41.65 17.14
N TYR A 121 -17.45 -42.34 17.80
CA TYR A 121 -18.61 -41.73 18.43
C TYR A 121 -18.35 -41.51 19.92
N LYS A 122 -18.71 -40.33 20.42
CA LYS A 122 -18.64 -39.98 21.83
C LYS A 122 -19.96 -39.38 22.28
N ASN A 123 -20.62 -40.03 23.22
CA ASN A 123 -21.83 -39.49 23.85
C ASN A 123 -21.42 -38.65 25.06
N ILE A 124 -21.85 -37.39 25.09
CA ILE A 124 -21.66 -36.48 26.21
C ILE A 124 -23.00 -35.90 26.66
N SER A 125 -23.06 -35.38 27.88
CA SER A 125 -24.26 -34.66 28.31
C SER A 125 -24.42 -33.38 27.50
N GLU A 126 -25.65 -32.97 27.22
CA GLU A 126 -25.90 -31.71 26.49
C GLU A 126 -25.35 -30.51 27.28
N LEU A 127 -25.39 -30.58 28.61
CA LEU A 127 -24.77 -29.57 29.48
C LEU A 127 -23.26 -29.45 29.24
N ASP A 128 -22.53 -30.57 29.25
CA ASP A 128 -21.08 -30.57 29.04
C ASP A 128 -20.73 -30.13 27.61
N TYR A 129 -21.55 -30.49 26.62
CA TYR A 129 -21.38 -30.01 25.25
C TYR A 129 -21.38 -28.48 25.20
N TRP A 130 -22.41 -27.83 25.74
CA TRP A 130 -22.51 -26.38 25.70
C TRP A 130 -21.44 -25.68 26.54
N ARG A 131 -21.06 -26.25 27.70
CA ARG A 131 -19.94 -25.72 28.51
C ARG A 131 -18.61 -25.81 27.76
N ASN A 132 -18.27 -26.98 27.24
CA ASN A 132 -17.03 -27.19 26.50
C ASN A 132 -16.96 -26.31 25.24
N THR A 133 -18.10 -26.09 24.58
CA THR A 133 -18.18 -25.20 23.42
C THR A 133 -18.02 -23.73 23.81
N GLY A 134 -18.59 -23.32 24.95
CA GLY A 134 -18.36 -21.99 25.51
C GLY A 134 -16.89 -21.76 25.89
N ASP A 135 -16.23 -22.77 26.46
CA ASP A 135 -14.79 -22.71 26.75
C ASP A 135 -13.93 -22.65 25.48
N TYR A 136 -14.32 -23.38 24.42
CA TYR A 136 -13.66 -23.30 23.12
C TYR A 136 -13.68 -21.87 22.57
N PHE A 137 -14.85 -21.22 22.52
CA PHE A 137 -14.96 -19.85 22.02
C PHE A 137 -14.21 -18.86 22.93
N LEU A 138 -14.25 -19.06 24.25
CA LEU A 138 -13.53 -18.19 25.19
C LEU A 138 -11.99 -18.28 25.03
N GLN A 139 -11.46 -19.44 24.64
CA GLN A 139 -10.03 -19.60 24.37
C GLN A 139 -9.58 -18.85 23.12
N ASN A 140 -10.47 -18.71 22.13
CA ASN A 140 -10.17 -18.02 20.86
C ASN A 140 -10.48 -16.53 20.91
N ALA A 141 -11.33 -16.07 21.84
CA ALA A 141 -11.74 -14.66 21.98
C ALA A 141 -10.61 -13.64 22.24
N TRP A 142 -9.36 -14.09 22.41
CA TRP A 142 -8.19 -13.25 22.69
C TRP A 142 -7.21 -13.13 21.51
N ASP A 143 -7.56 -13.62 20.33
CA ASP A 143 -6.67 -13.63 19.15
C ASP A 143 -6.66 -12.33 18.33
N PHE A 144 -7.51 -11.34 18.66
CA PHE A 144 -7.66 -10.03 18.02
C PHE A 144 -8.02 -10.09 16.52
N GLN A 145 -8.48 -11.24 16.03
CA GLN A 145 -8.92 -11.42 14.63
C GLN A 145 -10.44 -11.56 14.49
N ASN A 146 -11.14 -12.22 15.43
CA ASN A 146 -12.57 -12.55 15.32
C ASN A 146 -13.40 -12.22 16.59
N ASP A 147 -12.85 -11.38 17.45
CA ASP A 147 -13.08 -11.41 18.90
C ASP A 147 -14.46 -11.05 19.45
N PRO A 148 -15.20 -10.02 18.97
CA PRO A 148 -16.47 -9.68 19.61
C PRO A 148 -17.50 -10.81 19.45
N ASP A 149 -17.46 -11.50 18.31
CA ASP A 149 -18.37 -12.60 18.03
C ASP A 149 -18.04 -13.83 18.89
N GLU A 150 -16.77 -14.13 19.13
CA GLU A 150 -16.30 -15.23 20.00
C GLU A 150 -16.79 -15.04 21.46
N PHE A 151 -16.69 -13.84 22.03
CA PHE A 151 -17.26 -13.52 23.35
C PHE A 151 -18.77 -13.74 23.38
N ILE A 152 -19.49 -13.29 22.36
CA ILE A 152 -20.94 -13.44 22.25
C ILE A 152 -21.33 -14.92 22.16
N GLN A 153 -20.62 -15.71 21.35
CA GLN A 153 -20.90 -17.14 21.22
C GLN A 153 -20.61 -17.90 22.52
N ALA A 154 -19.53 -17.55 23.22
CA ALA A 154 -19.24 -18.10 24.55
C ALA A 154 -20.41 -17.83 25.52
N ILE A 155 -20.88 -16.57 25.59
CA ILE A 155 -22.03 -16.18 26.43
C ILE A 155 -23.28 -16.99 26.06
N ARG A 156 -23.61 -17.10 24.76
CA ARG A 156 -24.79 -17.87 24.29
C ARG A 156 -24.70 -19.35 24.70
N CYS A 157 -23.53 -19.96 24.58
CA CYS A 157 -23.30 -21.33 24.99
C CYS A 157 -23.52 -21.52 26.51
N TYR A 158 -22.99 -20.60 27.31
CA TYR A 158 -23.16 -20.62 28.76
C TYR A 158 -24.60 -20.33 29.20
N GLN A 159 -25.32 -19.45 28.51
CA GLN A 159 -26.76 -19.22 28.72
C GLN A 159 -27.57 -20.49 28.39
N ARG A 160 -27.23 -21.20 27.32
CA ARG A 160 -27.89 -22.45 26.96
C ARG A 160 -27.64 -23.55 28.00
N ALA A 161 -26.41 -23.65 28.50
CA ALA A 161 -26.06 -24.52 29.62
C ALA A 161 -26.87 -24.17 30.88
N LYS A 162 -27.04 -22.88 31.19
CA LYS A 162 -27.84 -22.40 32.33
C LYS A 162 -29.30 -22.85 32.22
N ILE A 163 -29.94 -22.64 31.06
CA ILE A 163 -31.33 -23.06 30.83
C ILE A 163 -31.49 -24.57 31.10
N LEU A 164 -30.57 -25.41 30.61
CA LEU A 164 -30.61 -26.85 30.85
C LEU A 164 -30.49 -27.22 32.33
N VAL A 165 -29.65 -26.51 33.09
CA VAL A 165 -29.51 -26.72 34.54
C VAL A 165 -30.78 -26.29 35.28
N VAL A 166 -31.37 -25.15 34.91
CA VAL A 166 -32.61 -24.65 35.53
C VAL A 166 -33.76 -25.63 35.27
N ASP A 167 -33.91 -26.12 34.04
CA ASP A 167 -34.96 -27.09 33.65
C ASP A 167 -34.82 -28.44 34.38
N ALA A 168 -33.57 -28.90 34.58
CA ALA A 168 -33.30 -30.23 35.15
C ALA A 168 -33.16 -30.23 36.68
N LEU A 169 -32.63 -29.16 37.27
CA LEU A 169 -32.22 -29.10 38.68
C LEU A 169 -32.90 -27.98 39.48
N GLY A 170 -33.48 -26.99 38.80
CA GLY A 170 -34.12 -25.81 39.39
C GLY A 170 -33.18 -24.60 39.48
N GLU A 171 -33.77 -23.42 39.64
CA GLU A 171 -33.08 -22.13 39.62
C GLU A 171 -32.10 -21.93 40.78
N ASN A 172 -32.40 -22.50 41.95
CA ASN A 172 -31.57 -22.39 43.16
C ASN A 172 -30.37 -23.36 43.19
N HIS A 173 -30.10 -24.08 42.10
CA HIS A 173 -29.00 -25.05 42.07
C HIS A 173 -27.64 -24.36 41.99
N LYS A 174 -26.62 -24.86 42.71
CA LYS A 174 -25.26 -24.26 42.76
C LYS A 174 -24.65 -24.01 41.38
N LEU A 175 -24.88 -24.93 40.43
CA LEU A 175 -24.40 -24.80 39.05
C LEU A 175 -24.96 -23.58 38.32
N VAL A 176 -26.18 -23.13 38.65
CA VAL A 176 -26.76 -21.91 38.06
C VAL A 176 -25.93 -20.70 38.46
N ALA A 177 -25.59 -20.58 39.75
CA ALA A 177 -24.75 -19.52 40.26
C ALA A 177 -23.32 -19.56 39.67
N GLU A 178 -22.75 -20.75 39.48
CA GLU A 178 -21.45 -20.92 38.82
C GLU A 178 -21.48 -20.44 37.35
N LEU A 179 -22.55 -20.77 36.60
CA LEU A 179 -22.73 -20.32 35.22
C LEU A 179 -22.98 -18.81 35.12
N ASP A 180 -23.76 -18.23 36.05
CA ASP A 180 -23.97 -16.78 36.12
C ASP A 180 -22.69 -16.01 36.43
N ALA A 181 -21.88 -16.53 37.36
CA ALA A 181 -20.56 -15.96 37.64
C ALA A 181 -19.66 -16.00 36.39
N LYS A 182 -19.70 -17.10 35.65
CA LYS A 182 -18.93 -17.25 34.40
C LYS A 182 -19.42 -16.27 33.32
N ILE A 183 -20.73 -16.15 33.09
CA ILE A 183 -21.29 -15.17 32.15
C ILE A 183 -20.92 -13.74 32.54
N LYS A 184 -20.99 -13.39 33.83
CA LYS A 184 -20.60 -12.07 34.34
C LYS A 184 -19.11 -11.80 34.10
N GLN A 185 -18.26 -12.80 34.33
CA GLN A 185 -16.82 -12.71 34.05
C GLN A 185 -16.57 -12.44 32.56
N ILE A 186 -17.19 -13.23 31.66
CA ILE A 186 -17.01 -13.07 30.21
C ILE A 186 -17.46 -11.68 29.74
N ASN A 187 -18.54 -11.13 30.30
CA ASN A 187 -18.96 -9.76 30.00
C ASN A 187 -17.94 -8.70 30.45
N ALA A 188 -17.33 -8.88 31.62
CA ALA A 188 -16.28 -7.99 32.10
C ALA A 188 -15.01 -8.08 31.23
N ASP A 189 -14.64 -9.30 30.82
CA ASP A 189 -13.53 -9.54 29.91
C ASP A 189 -13.76 -8.89 28.55
N MET A 190 -14.98 -9.00 28.00
CA MET A 190 -15.38 -8.34 26.75
C MET A 190 -15.29 -6.81 26.83
N GLN A 191 -15.67 -6.20 27.97
CA GLN A 191 -15.52 -4.75 28.19
C GLN A 191 -14.07 -4.32 28.30
N ASN A 192 -13.24 -5.10 28.99
CA ASN A 192 -11.80 -4.83 29.08
C ASN A 192 -11.15 -4.96 27.69
N TRP A 193 -11.54 -5.99 26.95
CA TRP A 193 -11.10 -6.20 25.58
C TRP A 193 -11.43 -5.01 24.68
N SER A 194 -12.67 -4.49 24.71
CA SER A 194 -13.06 -3.36 23.87
C SER A 194 -12.27 -2.09 24.18
N GLN A 195 -11.98 -1.81 25.45
CA GLN A 195 -11.10 -0.72 25.87
C GLN A 195 -9.67 -0.91 25.35
N GLN A 196 -9.13 -2.13 25.43
CA GLN A 196 -7.79 -2.43 24.92
C GLN A 196 -7.72 -2.35 23.39
N ALA A 197 -8.77 -2.79 22.68
CA ALA A 197 -8.86 -2.69 21.24
C ALA A 197 -8.83 -1.22 20.79
N GLU A 198 -9.58 -0.35 21.46
CA GLU A 198 -9.59 1.09 21.20
C GLU A 198 -8.20 1.71 21.43
N LEU A 199 -7.54 1.37 22.54
CA LEU A 199 -6.19 1.86 22.85
C LEU A 199 -5.16 1.41 21.81
N ARG A 200 -5.25 0.16 21.34
CA ARG A 200 -4.36 -0.36 20.28
C ARG A 200 -4.61 0.30 18.94
N ALA A 201 -5.87 0.56 18.59
CA ALA A 201 -6.22 1.31 17.38
C ALA A 201 -5.63 2.73 17.44
N LYS A 202 -5.74 3.41 18.59
CA LYS A 202 -5.11 4.73 18.82
C LYS A 202 -3.59 4.67 18.69
N MET A 203 -2.95 3.65 19.28
CA MET A 203 -1.50 3.45 19.17
C MET A 203 -1.06 3.23 17.72
N ARG A 204 -1.74 2.36 16.96
CA ARG A 204 -1.45 2.15 15.53
C ARG A 204 -1.60 3.44 14.74
N ASN A 205 -2.63 4.23 15.01
CA ASN A 205 -2.81 5.54 14.35
C ASN A 205 -1.68 6.51 14.68
N LEU A 206 -1.19 6.52 15.92
CA LEU A 206 -0.04 7.35 16.30
C LEU A 206 1.25 6.85 15.62
N GLU A 207 1.45 5.54 15.49
CA GLU A 207 2.58 4.96 14.76
C GLU A 207 2.55 5.26 13.26
N THR A 208 1.36 5.22 12.63
CA THR A 208 1.19 5.61 11.23
C THR A 208 1.42 7.09 11.02
N LEU A 209 0.94 7.95 11.93
CA LEU A 209 1.24 9.38 11.90
C LEU A 209 2.73 9.65 12.06
N ALA A 210 3.40 9.03 13.04
CA ALA A 210 4.85 9.18 13.23
C ALA A 210 5.66 8.71 12.02
N THR A 211 5.25 7.61 11.36
CA THR A 211 5.90 7.15 10.12
C THR A 211 5.63 8.06 8.93
N LEU A 212 4.47 8.72 8.86
CA LEU A 212 4.18 9.75 7.85
C LEU A 212 5.03 11.01 8.09
N ASP A 213 5.13 11.48 9.34
CA ASP A 213 5.98 12.63 9.70
C ASP A 213 7.44 12.37 9.33
N ALA A 214 7.98 11.20 9.67
CA ALA A 214 9.34 10.81 9.30
C ALA A 214 9.55 10.73 7.77
N LYS A 215 8.52 10.37 7.00
CA LYS A 215 8.57 10.40 5.53
C LYS A 215 8.50 11.83 4.99
N LEU A 216 7.69 12.70 5.58
CA LEU A 216 7.59 14.11 5.21
C LEU A 216 8.92 14.83 5.44
N GLU A 217 9.59 14.58 6.57
CA GLU A 217 10.92 15.14 6.85
C GLU A 217 11.94 14.71 5.81
N LYS A 218 11.94 13.43 5.40
CA LYS A 218 12.80 12.94 4.30
C LYS A 218 12.50 13.63 2.98
N PHE A 219 11.23 13.84 2.64
CA PHE A 219 10.87 14.57 1.42
C PHE A 219 11.27 16.04 1.46
N GLN A 220 11.19 16.69 2.63
CA GLN A 220 11.68 18.06 2.82
C GLN A 220 13.19 18.14 2.60
N GLN A 221 13.96 17.23 3.18
CA GLN A 221 15.42 17.16 2.97
C GLN A 221 15.77 16.96 1.49
N GLN A 222 15.08 16.05 0.79
CA GLN A 222 15.27 15.84 -0.65
C GLN A 222 14.91 17.08 -1.48
N LEU A 223 13.87 17.83 -1.11
CA LEU A 223 13.51 19.09 -1.78
C LEU A 223 14.60 20.15 -1.58
N GLU A 224 15.16 20.27 -0.38
CA GLU A 224 16.26 21.19 -0.10
C GLU A 224 17.51 20.84 -0.91
N GLU A 225 17.89 19.56 -0.96
CA GLU A 225 19.02 19.08 -1.77
C GLU A 225 18.81 19.37 -3.26
N ASN A 226 17.62 19.05 -3.80
CA ASN A 226 17.27 19.36 -5.18
C ASN A 226 17.29 20.87 -5.47
N SER A 227 16.85 21.70 -4.52
CA SER A 227 16.88 23.15 -4.66
C SER A 227 18.31 23.71 -4.73
N LYS A 228 19.24 23.14 -3.95
CA LYS A 228 20.67 23.48 -3.99
C LYS A 228 21.30 23.07 -5.33
N ALA A 229 21.05 21.85 -5.78
CA ALA A 229 21.54 21.36 -7.08
C ALA A 229 21.01 22.22 -8.26
N LEU A 230 19.73 22.64 -8.21
CA LEU A 230 19.18 23.55 -9.21
C LEU A 230 19.82 24.94 -9.17
N ALA A 231 20.18 25.45 -7.99
CA ALA A 231 20.88 26.72 -7.85
C ALA A 231 22.30 26.65 -8.43
N GLU A 232 23.02 25.54 -8.20
CA GLU A 232 24.34 25.26 -8.78
C GLU A 232 24.27 25.17 -10.31
N LEU A 233 23.35 24.37 -10.87
CA LEU A 233 23.14 24.27 -12.32
C LEU A 233 22.79 25.62 -12.95
N ARG A 234 21.99 26.47 -12.27
CA ARG A 234 21.71 27.83 -12.74
C ARG A 234 22.95 28.72 -12.73
N ALA A 235 23.84 28.57 -11.76
CA ALA A 235 25.10 29.30 -11.71
C ALA A 235 26.05 28.86 -12.82
N GLU A 236 26.18 27.56 -13.07
CA GLU A 236 26.95 27.00 -14.18
C GLU A 236 26.43 27.51 -15.53
N LEU A 237 25.11 27.50 -15.73
CA LEU A 237 24.48 27.98 -16.96
C LEU A 237 24.74 29.47 -17.22
N LYS A 238 24.80 30.31 -16.16
CA LYS A 238 25.22 31.71 -16.29
C LYS A 238 26.68 31.83 -16.73
N GLY A 239 27.58 31.01 -16.18
CA GLY A 239 28.99 30.97 -16.58
C GLY A 239 29.21 30.52 -18.03
N ILE A 240 28.41 29.56 -18.50
CA ILE A 240 28.41 29.14 -19.92
C ILE A 240 27.87 30.27 -20.80
N SER A 241 26.80 30.95 -20.38
CA SER A 241 26.21 32.07 -21.13
C SER A 241 27.20 33.23 -21.31
N SER A 242 27.96 33.58 -20.26
CA SER A 242 29.04 34.58 -20.40
C SER A 242 30.13 34.12 -21.37
N SER A 243 30.51 32.84 -21.32
CA SER A 243 31.49 32.28 -22.27
C SER A 243 30.97 32.27 -23.71
N SER A 244 29.68 32.04 -23.92
CA SER A 244 29.04 32.11 -25.24
C SER A 244 29.08 33.53 -25.81
N SER A 245 28.88 34.55 -24.98
CA SER A 245 29.05 35.95 -25.38
C SER A 245 30.48 36.24 -25.84
N ASP A 246 31.49 35.61 -25.22
CA ASP A 246 32.88 35.72 -25.67
C ASP A 246 33.10 35.06 -27.03
N TYR A 247 32.45 33.91 -27.28
CA TYR A 247 32.48 33.27 -28.60
C TYR A 247 31.82 34.13 -29.69
N ASP A 248 30.70 34.79 -29.40
CA ASP A 248 30.06 35.71 -30.34
C ASP A 248 30.97 36.92 -30.67
N ASN A 249 31.64 37.49 -29.65
CA ASN A 249 32.64 38.55 -29.84
C ASN A 249 33.85 38.08 -30.67
N LEU A 250 34.34 36.86 -30.44
CA LEU A 250 35.41 36.24 -31.23
C LEU A 250 34.98 36.02 -32.69
N ARG A 251 33.76 35.54 -32.90
CA ARG A 251 33.19 35.34 -34.23
C ARG A 251 33.08 36.65 -35.00
N GLU A 252 32.66 37.73 -34.35
CA GLU A 252 32.62 39.07 -34.96
C GLU A 252 34.02 39.54 -35.38
N LYS A 253 35.05 39.34 -34.53
CA LYS A 253 36.44 39.67 -34.86
C LYS A 253 36.97 38.86 -36.04
N VAL A 254 36.70 37.56 -36.11
CA VAL A 254 37.10 36.72 -37.26
C VAL A 254 36.40 37.20 -38.54
N SER A 255 35.10 37.51 -38.47
CA SER A 255 34.36 38.08 -39.60
C SER A 255 34.97 39.39 -40.09
N SER A 256 35.41 40.26 -39.17
CA SER A 256 36.11 41.50 -39.52
C SER A 256 37.47 41.24 -40.19
N ALA A 257 38.20 40.21 -39.74
CA ALA A 257 39.48 39.80 -40.32
C ALA A 257 39.30 39.25 -41.75
N ASP A 258 38.27 38.45 -42.01
CA ASP A 258 37.93 37.96 -43.35
C ASP A 258 37.62 39.11 -44.32
N ILE A 259 36.91 40.15 -43.85
CA ILE A 259 36.65 41.36 -44.66
C ILE A 259 37.97 42.04 -45.01
N LEU A 260 38.88 42.23 -44.03
CA LEU A 260 40.19 42.83 -44.27
C LEU A 260 41.04 42.00 -45.24
N LEU A 261 40.99 40.68 -45.13
CA LEU A 261 41.74 39.76 -45.98
C LEU A 261 41.27 39.87 -47.44
N ARG A 262 39.96 39.92 -47.68
CA ARG A 262 39.40 40.20 -49.02
C ARG A 262 39.82 41.56 -49.57
N VAL A 263 39.88 42.60 -48.73
CA VAL A 263 40.36 43.92 -49.16
C VAL A 263 41.84 43.88 -49.54
N LEU A 264 42.66 43.14 -48.80
CA LEU A 264 44.08 42.96 -49.13
C LEU A 264 44.25 42.17 -50.43
N GLU A 265 43.49 41.10 -50.65
CA GLU A 265 43.48 40.35 -51.89
C GLU A 265 43.11 41.23 -53.10
N GLN A 266 42.10 42.09 -52.96
CA GLN A 266 41.73 43.06 -54.00
C GLN A 266 42.85 44.06 -54.29
N ARG A 267 43.60 44.48 -53.26
CA ARG A 267 44.74 45.38 -53.44
C ARG A 267 45.93 44.68 -54.10
N MET A 268 46.20 43.43 -53.74
CA MET A 268 47.27 42.64 -54.37
C MET A 268 46.95 42.36 -55.83
N THR A 269 45.74 41.90 -56.14
CA THR A 269 45.32 41.67 -57.54
C THR A 269 45.36 42.95 -58.38
N LYS A 270 45.03 44.11 -57.79
CA LYS A 270 45.20 45.40 -58.45
C LYS A 270 46.68 45.72 -58.71
N LEU A 271 47.55 45.56 -57.70
CA LEU A 271 48.99 45.79 -57.84
C LEU A 271 49.63 44.85 -58.87
N GLU A 272 49.21 43.59 -58.91
CA GLU A 272 49.62 42.62 -59.93
C GLU A 272 49.21 43.10 -61.33
N GLY A 273 47.96 43.55 -61.49
CA GLY A 273 47.49 44.14 -62.74
C GLY A 273 48.27 45.40 -63.15
N ASP A 274 48.56 46.29 -62.20
CA ASP A 274 49.37 47.49 -62.42
C ASP A 274 50.81 47.10 -62.82
N MET A 275 51.42 46.12 -62.15
CA MET A 275 52.73 45.57 -62.49
C MET A 275 52.75 44.94 -63.89
N ASP A 276 51.75 44.14 -64.24
CA ASP A 276 51.61 43.53 -65.56
C ASP A 276 51.48 44.60 -66.65
N SER A 277 50.73 45.67 -66.36
CA SER A 277 50.61 46.81 -67.27
C SER A 277 51.95 47.53 -67.48
N LEU A 278 52.73 47.73 -66.40
CA LEU A 278 54.09 48.28 -66.45
C LEU A 278 55.04 47.35 -67.21
N TRP A 279 54.96 46.04 -66.99
CA TRP A 279 55.75 45.05 -67.71
C TRP A 279 55.43 45.03 -69.21
N ARG A 280 54.14 45.09 -69.58
CA ARG A 280 53.69 45.20 -70.97
C ARG A 280 54.17 46.51 -71.60
N TRP A 281 54.05 47.62 -70.87
CA TRP A 281 54.55 48.92 -71.30
C TRP A 281 56.06 48.90 -71.55
N ASN A 282 56.85 48.34 -70.62
CA ASN A 282 58.30 48.22 -70.75
C ASN A 282 58.71 47.28 -71.91
N ARG A 283 57.99 46.17 -72.11
CA ARG A 283 58.22 45.26 -73.25
C ARG A 283 57.96 45.93 -74.61
N ASN A 284 56.99 46.85 -74.65
CA ASN A 284 56.63 47.62 -75.85
C ASN A 284 57.38 48.96 -75.97
N GLN A 285 58.31 49.26 -75.07
CA GLN A 285 59.24 50.36 -75.30
C GLN A 285 60.09 50.04 -76.53
N PRO A 286 60.25 50.97 -77.49
CA PRO A 286 61.17 50.81 -78.60
C PRO A 286 62.55 50.47 -78.02
N ARG A 287 63.04 49.26 -78.28
CA ARG A 287 64.42 48.90 -77.97
C ARG A 287 65.30 49.80 -78.83
N TYR A 288 65.80 50.88 -78.25
CA TYR A 288 66.94 51.59 -78.79
C TYR A 288 68.10 50.60 -78.73
N TYR A 289 68.34 49.92 -79.86
CA TYR A 289 69.58 49.19 -80.10
C TYR A 289 70.71 50.21 -80.05
N TYR A 290 71.30 50.41 -78.88
CA TYR A 290 72.64 50.93 -78.82
C TYR A 290 73.52 49.88 -79.50
N ASN A 291 74.00 50.21 -80.71
CA ASN A 291 75.09 49.51 -81.37
C ASN A 291 76.25 49.44 -80.38
N THR A 292 76.45 48.30 -79.73
CA THR A 292 77.69 48.00 -79.03
C THR A 292 78.82 48.00 -80.07
N PRO A 293 79.83 48.87 -79.93
CA PRO A 293 80.98 48.88 -80.83
C PRO A 293 81.70 47.55 -80.74
N ARG A 294 81.94 46.98 -81.93
CA ARG A 294 82.76 45.79 -82.17
C ARG A 294 84.18 46.07 -81.66
N THR A 295 84.52 45.61 -80.46
CA THR A 295 85.90 45.66 -79.96
C THR A 295 86.74 44.69 -80.78
N LYS A 296 87.61 45.24 -81.62
CA LYS A 296 88.71 44.52 -82.25
C LYS A 296 89.70 44.15 -81.14
N THR A 297 89.94 42.85 -81.04
CA THR A 297 91.11 42.26 -80.39
C THR A 297 92.30 42.59 -81.29
N ASP A 298 93.12 43.56 -80.88
CA ASP A 298 94.49 43.71 -81.35
C ASP A 298 95.44 43.19 -80.27
N ALA A 299 96.49 42.55 -80.76
CA ALA A 299 97.51 41.85 -80.03
C ALA A 299 98.52 42.78 -79.34
N ASN A 300 99.17 42.23 -78.31
CA ASN A 300 100.53 42.50 -77.82
C ASN A 300 100.85 43.85 -77.16
N SER A 301 101.22 43.81 -75.86
CA SER A 301 102.62 43.80 -75.42
C SER A 301 102.76 44.05 -73.90
N HIS A 302 103.64 43.26 -73.28
CA HIS A 302 104.20 43.29 -71.91
C HIS A 302 103.34 42.86 -70.72
#